data_AF-A0A969UAJ0-F1
#
_entry.id   AF-A0A969UAJ0-F1
#
_cell.length_a   1.000
_cell.length_b   1.000
_cell.length_c   1.000
_cell.angle_alpha   90.00
_cell.angle_beta   90.00
_cell.angle_gamma   90.00
#
_symmetry.space_group_name_H-M   'P 1'
#
loop_
_entity.id
_entity.type
_entity.pdbx_description
1 polymer ?
#
loop_
_entity_poly.entity_id
_entity_poly.type
_entity_poly.pdbx_seq_one_letter_code
_entity_poly.pdbx_strand_id
1 'polypeptide(L)'
;MFAGRTEKVQRVFGSIINTIPDPVYVKDHRHHWVVVNDAYCSFIGRSREAMINQVDYDFFPPQQSAHFWRQDELTFDSRIEQECEEELTNAQGKTYLVATKRSLYQNAMGELFLVGVIRDITQRKQMEEALRSTADELVRSNSELAKATDLLSHIAHHDHLTNLPNRKRFHEQLQQSLDRAKEQGHLVALLFLDLDGFKQVNDAHGHQVGDSLLKAVAQRLTNCLRSSDIVARLGGDEFVAILPNIPSAAAVCRVTEKILLTLNQSFMFEGKAMSISASIGISIYPIDCFAGSEPGEKTEREEEMKSLLNQADTAMYRAKKMGKNCYAFFSPRSLRPPLIFL
;
A
#
# COMPACT_ATOMS: atom_id res chain seq x y z
N MET A 1 66.30 13.13 -44.44
CA MET A 1 65.15 12.19 -44.40
C MET A 1 64.43 12.09 -43.04
N PHE A 2 64.97 12.62 -41.93
CA PHE A 2 64.35 12.49 -40.60
C PHE A 2 63.29 13.56 -40.26
N ALA A 3 63.43 14.80 -40.76
CA ALA A 3 62.47 15.89 -40.48
C ALA A 3 61.04 15.61 -41.00
N GLY A 4 60.90 15.00 -42.19
CA GLY A 4 59.60 14.68 -42.78
C GLY A 4 58.85 13.52 -42.11
N ARG A 5 59.51 12.72 -41.26
CA ARG A 5 58.88 11.61 -40.53
C ARG A 5 58.22 12.11 -39.24
N THR A 6 58.84 13.08 -38.56
CA THR A 6 58.31 13.74 -37.36
C THR A 6 57.07 14.59 -37.67
N GLU A 7 57.10 15.37 -38.76
CA GLU A 7 55.93 16.14 -39.21
C GLU A 7 54.73 15.26 -39.59
N LYS A 8 54.98 14.06 -40.16
CA LYS A 8 53.94 13.11 -40.55
C LYS A 8 53.30 12.46 -39.31
N VAL A 9 54.08 12.17 -38.27
CA VAL A 9 53.59 11.63 -36.99
C VAL A 9 52.80 12.70 -36.21
N GLN A 10 53.27 13.95 -36.16
CA GLN A 10 52.50 15.07 -35.58
C GLN A 10 51.17 15.32 -36.29
N ARG A 11 51.14 15.23 -37.63
CA ARG A 11 49.89 15.32 -38.41
C ARG A 11 48.91 14.20 -38.09
N VAL A 12 49.39 12.95 -37.98
CA VAL A 12 48.54 11.80 -37.65
C VAL A 12 47.97 11.88 -36.24
N PHE A 13 48.77 12.30 -35.24
CA PHE A 13 48.29 12.49 -33.87
C PHE A 13 47.22 13.58 -33.77
N GLY A 14 47.42 14.72 -34.44
CA GLY A 14 46.43 15.79 -34.54
C GLY A 14 45.13 15.35 -35.22
N SER A 15 45.22 14.55 -36.29
CA SER A 15 44.03 13.97 -36.93
C SER A 15 43.27 13.03 -36.00
N ILE A 16 43.97 12.17 -35.25
CA ILE A 16 43.32 11.20 -34.36
C ILE A 16 42.57 11.91 -33.23
N ILE A 17 43.18 12.88 -32.55
CA ILE A 17 42.54 13.55 -31.42
C ILE A 17 41.32 14.40 -31.85
N ASN A 18 41.33 14.92 -33.08
CA ASN A 18 40.22 15.67 -33.66
C ASN A 18 39.06 14.79 -34.16
N THR A 19 39.27 13.48 -34.34
CA THR A 19 38.15 12.55 -34.61
C THR A 19 37.34 12.19 -33.37
N ILE A 20 37.86 12.49 -32.17
CA ILE A 20 37.15 12.27 -30.91
C ILE A 20 36.07 13.34 -30.77
N PRO A 21 34.78 12.96 -30.63
CA PRO A 21 33.67 13.91 -30.56
C PRO A 21 33.60 14.64 -29.22
N ASP A 22 34.13 14.02 -28.16
CA ASP A 22 34.21 14.62 -26.83
C ASP A 22 35.36 15.67 -26.80
N PRO A 23 35.18 16.83 -26.14
CA PRO A 23 36.25 17.78 -25.90
C PRO A 23 37.45 17.14 -25.19
N VAL A 24 38.64 17.28 -25.77
CA VAL A 24 39.90 16.77 -25.20
C VAL A 24 40.92 17.90 -25.08
N TYR A 25 41.57 17.98 -23.93
CA TYR A 25 42.68 18.90 -23.67
C TYR A 25 43.88 18.17 -23.05
N VAL A 26 45.08 18.74 -23.21
CA VAL A 26 46.31 18.29 -22.58
C VAL A 26 47.00 19.48 -21.94
N LYS A 27 47.41 19.36 -20.68
CA LYS A 27 48.16 20.37 -19.93
C LYS A 27 49.55 19.89 -19.52
N ASP A 28 50.49 20.81 -19.41
CA ASP A 28 51.78 20.56 -18.75
C ASP A 28 51.67 20.65 -17.22
N HIS A 29 52.75 20.38 -16.50
CA HIS A 29 52.86 20.50 -15.04
C HIS A 29 52.70 21.94 -14.50
N ARG A 30 52.60 22.94 -15.38
CA ARG A 30 52.35 24.35 -15.04
C ARG A 30 50.92 24.76 -15.40
N HIS A 31 50.07 23.79 -15.76
CA HIS A 31 48.68 23.93 -16.20
C HIS A 31 48.48 24.70 -17.51
N HIS A 32 49.53 24.87 -18.32
CA HIS A 32 49.36 25.46 -19.65
C HIS A 32 48.77 24.44 -20.62
N TRP A 33 47.83 24.87 -21.46
CA TRP A 33 47.33 24.02 -22.53
C TRP A 33 48.38 23.77 -23.61
N VAL A 34 48.70 22.49 -23.85
CA VAL A 34 49.65 22.02 -24.86
C VAL A 34 48.92 21.48 -26.08
N VAL A 35 47.77 20.83 -25.89
CA VAL A 35 46.93 20.31 -26.96
C VAL A 35 45.46 20.52 -26.62
N VAL A 36 44.67 20.93 -27.60
CA VAL A 36 43.20 20.93 -27.55
C VAL A 36 42.64 20.47 -28.89
N ASN A 37 41.63 19.61 -28.87
CA ASN A 37 40.97 19.14 -30.09
C ASN A 37 39.91 20.13 -30.61
N ASP A 38 39.41 19.89 -31.82
CA ASP A 38 38.40 20.75 -32.44
C ASP A 38 37.07 20.77 -31.66
N ALA A 39 36.71 19.64 -31.03
CA ALA A 39 35.54 19.56 -30.15
C ALA A 39 35.69 20.49 -28.92
N TYR A 40 36.87 20.54 -28.30
CA TYR A 40 37.17 21.45 -27.19
C TYR A 40 37.09 22.91 -27.61
N CYS A 41 37.71 23.27 -28.74
CA CYS A 41 37.63 24.63 -29.27
C CYS A 41 36.18 25.06 -29.53
N SER A 42 35.39 24.16 -30.12
CA SER A 42 33.97 24.40 -30.41
C SER A 42 33.12 24.52 -29.14
N PHE A 43 33.40 23.69 -28.12
CA PHE A 43 32.67 23.66 -26.85
C PHE A 43 32.93 24.92 -26.01
N ILE A 44 34.20 25.35 -25.92
CA ILE A 44 34.60 26.56 -25.19
C ILE A 44 34.27 27.84 -25.99
N GLY A 45 34.22 27.76 -27.32
CA GLY A 45 33.98 28.91 -28.18
C GLY A 45 35.21 29.81 -28.39
N ARG A 46 36.41 29.22 -28.34
CA ARG A 46 37.70 29.91 -28.54
C ARG A 46 38.55 29.18 -29.58
N SER A 47 39.43 29.90 -30.27
CA SER A 47 40.36 29.27 -31.21
C SER A 47 41.49 28.55 -30.48
N ARG A 48 42.04 27.50 -31.10
CA ARG A 48 43.19 26.76 -30.55
C ARG A 48 44.37 27.70 -30.28
N GLU A 49 44.66 28.60 -31.21
CA GLU A 49 45.80 29.52 -31.14
C GLU A 49 45.71 30.48 -29.95
N ALA A 50 44.49 30.86 -29.57
CA ALA A 50 44.28 31.71 -28.40
C ALA A 50 44.49 30.94 -27.09
N MET A 51 44.32 29.62 -27.10
CA MET A 51 44.31 28.76 -25.91
C MET A 51 45.68 28.15 -25.61
N ILE A 52 46.45 27.76 -26.62
CA ILE A 52 47.75 27.12 -26.40
C ILE A 52 48.69 28.04 -25.60
N ASN A 53 49.41 27.46 -24.63
CA ASN A 53 50.29 28.13 -23.67
C ASN A 53 49.62 29.11 -22.69
N GLN A 54 48.28 29.10 -22.61
CA GLN A 54 47.52 29.89 -21.64
C GLN A 54 46.97 28.99 -20.52
N VAL A 55 46.41 29.59 -19.46
CA VAL A 55 45.86 28.89 -18.29
C VAL A 55 44.35 29.08 -18.18
N ASP A 56 43.68 28.25 -17.38
CA ASP A 56 42.21 28.32 -17.19
C ASP A 56 41.73 29.71 -16.71
N TYR A 57 42.55 30.45 -15.96
CA TYR A 57 42.20 31.77 -15.45
C TYR A 57 42.04 32.84 -16.55
N ASP A 58 42.57 32.60 -17.75
CA ASP A 58 42.44 33.52 -18.88
C ASP A 58 41.09 33.39 -19.59
N PHE A 59 40.36 32.29 -19.39
CA PHE A 59 39.15 31.98 -20.15
C PHE A 59 37.91 31.71 -19.30
N PHE A 60 38.07 31.25 -18.06
CA PHE A 60 36.96 30.84 -17.20
C PHE A 60 36.78 31.77 -15.99
N PRO A 61 35.58 31.80 -15.37
CA PRO A 61 35.36 32.53 -14.13
C PRO A 61 36.33 32.06 -13.02
N PRO A 62 36.86 32.97 -12.17
CA PRO A 62 37.87 32.63 -11.17
C PRO A 62 37.53 31.44 -10.26
N GLN A 63 36.24 31.28 -9.93
CA GLN A 63 35.76 30.17 -9.11
C GLN A 63 35.86 28.82 -9.84
N GLN A 64 35.53 28.78 -11.13
CA GLN A 64 35.67 27.58 -11.97
C GLN A 64 37.14 27.27 -12.22
N SER A 65 37.96 28.28 -12.56
CA SER A 65 39.41 28.10 -12.76
C SER A 65 40.10 27.56 -11.50
N ALA A 66 39.74 28.06 -10.31
CA ALA A 66 40.26 27.54 -9.05
C ALA A 66 39.82 26.09 -8.77
N HIS A 67 38.60 25.71 -9.17
CA HIS A 67 38.14 24.33 -9.09
C HIS A 67 38.94 23.42 -10.03
N PHE A 68 39.07 23.80 -11.31
CA PHE A 68 39.82 23.04 -12.31
C PHE A 68 41.28 22.86 -11.90
N TRP A 69 41.92 23.93 -11.42
CA TRP A 69 43.28 23.88 -10.90
C TRP A 69 43.42 22.85 -9.77
N ARG A 70 42.49 22.86 -8.81
CA ARG A 70 42.51 21.89 -7.70
C ARG A 70 42.35 20.46 -8.20
N GLN A 71 41.47 20.21 -9.16
CA GLN A 71 41.27 18.88 -9.75
C GLN A 71 42.51 18.41 -10.52
N ASP A 72 43.13 19.31 -11.26
CA ASP A 72 44.36 19.01 -11.99
C ASP A 72 45.50 18.66 -11.01
N GLU A 73 45.70 19.46 -9.95
CA GLU A 73 46.70 19.19 -8.89
C GLU A 73 46.44 17.86 -8.18
N LEU A 74 45.19 17.57 -7.81
CA LEU A 74 44.82 16.27 -7.24
C LEU A 74 45.19 15.10 -8.17
N THR A 75 45.06 15.28 -9.49
CA THR A 75 45.45 14.26 -10.47
C THR A 75 46.98 14.12 -10.54
N PHE A 76 47.72 15.23 -10.55
CA PHE A 76 49.19 15.23 -10.54
C PHE A 76 49.77 14.58 -9.28
N ASP A 77 49.23 14.93 -8.10
CA ASP A 77 49.69 14.44 -6.81
C ASP A 77 49.35 12.97 -6.58
N SER A 78 48.09 12.59 -6.83
CA SER A 78 47.64 11.21 -6.59
C SER A 78 48.17 10.22 -7.62
N ARG A 79 48.46 10.68 -8.85
CA ARG A 79 48.80 9.85 -10.02
C ARG A 79 47.75 8.79 -10.37
N ILE A 80 46.52 8.98 -9.90
CA ILE A 80 45.37 8.13 -10.20
C ILE A 80 44.42 8.94 -11.08
N GLU A 81 43.74 8.27 -12.02
CA GLU A 81 42.71 8.91 -12.82
C GLU A 81 41.62 9.52 -11.94
N GLN A 82 41.23 10.76 -12.25
CA GLN A 82 40.19 11.49 -11.54
C GLN A 82 38.99 11.70 -12.47
N GLU A 83 37.78 11.59 -11.92
CA GLU A 83 36.55 11.94 -12.63
C GLU A 83 35.68 12.77 -11.68
N CYS A 84 35.22 13.93 -12.15
CA CYS A 84 34.34 14.79 -11.38
C CYS A 84 33.29 15.47 -12.26
N GLU A 85 32.12 15.74 -11.66
CA GLU A 85 31.11 16.59 -12.26
C GLU A 85 31.41 18.04 -11.86
N GLU A 86 31.48 18.93 -12.85
CA GLU A 86 31.86 20.32 -12.66
C GLU A 86 31.06 21.24 -13.59
N GLU A 87 30.91 22.50 -13.19
CA GLU A 87 30.28 23.53 -14.02
C GLU A 87 31.34 24.16 -14.91
N LEU A 88 31.05 24.24 -16.21
CA LEU A 88 31.90 24.88 -17.19
C LEU A 88 31.10 25.94 -17.95
N THR A 89 31.56 27.19 -17.92
CA THR A 89 30.97 28.28 -18.69
C THR A 89 31.81 28.59 -19.93
N ASN A 90 31.18 28.57 -21.10
CA ASN A 90 31.86 28.86 -22.37
C ASN A 90 31.98 30.38 -22.64
N ALA A 91 32.65 30.75 -23.73
CA ALA A 91 32.90 32.14 -24.12
C ALA A 91 31.62 32.95 -24.41
N GLN A 92 30.50 32.29 -24.74
CA GLN A 92 29.20 32.92 -24.92
C GLN A 92 28.43 33.10 -23.60
N GLY A 93 29.00 32.68 -22.46
CA GLY A 93 28.39 32.77 -21.14
C GLY A 93 27.39 31.63 -20.83
N LYS A 94 27.31 30.60 -21.67
CA LYS A 94 26.47 29.43 -21.40
C LYS A 94 27.20 28.46 -20.47
N THR A 95 26.54 28.08 -19.38
CA THR A 95 27.07 27.11 -18.40
C THR A 95 26.54 25.71 -18.70
N TYR A 96 27.44 24.74 -18.62
CA TYR A 96 27.19 23.31 -18.80
C TYR A 96 27.57 22.58 -17.52
N LEU A 97 26.82 21.54 -17.18
CA LEU A 97 27.26 20.55 -16.20
C LEU A 97 28.00 19.45 -16.97
N VAL A 98 29.29 19.31 -16.69
CA VAL A 98 30.15 18.39 -17.42
C VAL A 98 30.76 17.34 -16.48
N ALA A 99 30.95 16.13 -16.99
CA ALA A 99 31.81 15.12 -16.35
C ALA A 99 33.19 15.21 -17.00
N THR A 100 34.20 15.56 -16.22
CA THR A 100 35.58 15.65 -16.69
C THR A 100 36.40 14.52 -16.12
N LYS A 101 36.95 13.70 -17.01
CA LYS A 101 37.89 12.63 -16.67
C LYS A 101 39.31 13.09 -16.98
N ARG A 102 40.20 12.99 -15.99
CA ARG A 102 41.61 13.42 -16.05
C ARG A 102 42.54 12.23 -15.82
N SER A 103 43.57 12.11 -16.63
CA SER A 103 44.58 11.05 -16.53
C SER A 103 45.97 11.60 -16.82
N LEU A 104 47.00 11.00 -16.26
CA LEU A 104 48.38 11.41 -16.54
C LEU A 104 48.99 10.60 -17.68
N TYR A 105 49.72 11.29 -18.54
CA TYR A 105 50.58 10.73 -19.57
C TYR A 105 52.03 11.14 -19.31
N GLN A 106 52.95 10.18 -19.33
CA GLN A 106 54.38 10.47 -19.23
C GLN A 106 55.03 10.26 -20.59
N ASN A 107 55.78 11.24 -21.08
CA ASN A 107 56.52 11.11 -22.32
C ASN A 107 57.84 10.33 -22.13
N ALA A 108 58.55 10.05 -23.24
CA ALA A 108 59.82 9.32 -23.21
C ALA A 108 60.96 10.05 -22.46
N MET A 109 60.84 11.36 -22.23
CA MET A 109 61.79 12.17 -21.44
C MET A 109 61.43 12.22 -19.95
N GLY A 110 60.34 11.56 -19.54
CA GLY A 110 59.89 11.53 -18.15
C GLY A 110 59.00 12.71 -17.74
N GLU A 111 58.64 13.61 -18.67
CA GLU A 111 57.76 14.75 -18.40
C GLU A 111 56.31 14.30 -18.30
N LEU A 112 55.59 14.84 -17.32
CA LEU A 112 54.19 14.53 -17.06
C LEU A 112 53.26 15.54 -17.75
N PHE A 113 52.22 15.02 -18.37
CA PHE A 113 51.13 15.76 -18.97
C PHE A 113 49.80 15.27 -18.41
N LEU A 114 48.88 16.17 -18.19
CA LEU A 114 47.51 15.85 -17.80
C LEU A 114 46.64 15.84 -19.06
N VAL A 115 45.96 14.73 -19.30
CA VAL A 115 45.00 14.56 -20.39
C VAL A 115 43.60 14.60 -19.80
N GLY A 116 42.78 15.57 -20.21
CA GLY A 116 41.40 15.72 -19.79
C GLY A 116 40.43 15.47 -20.93
N VAL A 117 39.35 14.72 -20.66
CA VAL A 117 38.22 14.52 -21.56
C VAL A 117 36.96 15.01 -20.85
N ILE A 118 36.17 15.84 -21.53
CA ILE A 118 34.96 16.44 -20.98
C ILE A 118 33.75 15.83 -21.69
N ARG A 119 32.72 15.49 -20.92
CA ARG A 119 31.42 15.08 -21.46
C ARG A 119 30.33 15.99 -20.92
N ASP A 120 29.53 16.58 -21.82
CA ASP A 120 28.34 17.33 -21.42
C ASP A 120 27.27 16.36 -20.89
N ILE A 121 26.90 16.53 -19.63
CA ILE A 121 25.89 15.71 -18.94
C ILE A 121 24.68 16.53 -18.53
N THR A 122 24.58 17.79 -18.98
CA THR A 122 23.55 18.75 -18.57
C THR A 122 22.14 18.20 -18.78
N GLN A 123 21.82 17.76 -20.00
CA GLN A 123 20.49 17.20 -20.32
C GLN A 123 20.21 15.92 -19.53
N ARG A 124 21.20 15.02 -19.43
CA ARG A 124 21.07 13.76 -18.72
C ARG A 124 20.71 13.99 -17.25
N LYS A 125 21.39 14.92 -16.58
CA LYS A 125 21.15 15.25 -15.16
C LYS A 125 19.81 15.92 -14.94
N GLN A 126 19.41 16.84 -15.82
CA GLN A 126 18.09 17.47 -15.76
C GLN A 126 16.96 16.44 -15.92
N MET A 127 17.12 15.47 -16.84
CA MET A 127 16.16 14.39 -17.03
C MET A 127 16.12 13.45 -15.81
N GLU A 128 17.26 13.11 -15.24
CA GLU A 128 17.36 12.28 -14.04
C GLU A 128 16.64 12.91 -12.84
N GLU A 129 16.85 14.21 -12.61
CA GLU A 129 16.20 14.95 -11.54
C GLU A 129 14.68 15.07 -11.75
N ALA A 130 14.25 15.37 -12.99
CA ALA A 130 12.82 15.42 -13.32
C ALA A 130 12.13 14.05 -13.14
N LEU A 131 12.78 12.97 -13.55
CA LEU A 131 12.29 11.60 -13.35
C LEU A 131 12.20 11.26 -11.87
N ARG A 132 13.21 11.63 -11.07
CA ARG A 132 13.20 11.42 -9.62
C ARG A 132 12.05 12.16 -8.95
N SER A 133 11.84 13.43 -9.27
CA SER A 133 10.73 14.23 -8.73
C SER A 133 9.37 13.60 -9.08
N THR A 134 9.20 13.18 -10.34
CA THR A 134 7.96 12.54 -10.79
C THR A 134 7.73 11.19 -10.09
N ALA A 135 8.78 10.41 -9.89
CA ALA A 135 8.70 9.13 -9.16
C ALA A 135 8.27 9.35 -7.71
N ASP A 136 8.83 10.35 -7.02
CA ASP A 136 8.47 10.68 -5.64
C ASP A 136 7.00 11.13 -5.53
N GLU A 137 6.49 11.91 -6.50
CA GLU A 137 5.08 12.30 -6.57
C GLU A 137 4.15 11.10 -6.81
N LEU A 138 4.51 10.21 -7.73
CA LEU A 138 3.74 8.99 -8.01
C LEU A 138 3.67 8.07 -6.79
N VAL A 139 4.77 7.92 -6.04
CA VAL A 139 4.79 7.12 -4.81
C VAL A 139 3.83 7.69 -3.77
N ARG A 140 3.80 9.02 -3.60
CA ARG A 140 2.85 9.67 -2.67
C ARG A 140 1.41 9.43 -3.09
N SER A 141 1.09 9.71 -4.36
CA SER A 141 -0.27 9.52 -4.92
C SER A 141 -0.75 8.08 -4.78
N ASN A 142 0.10 7.09 -5.09
CA ASN A 142 -0.24 5.67 -4.93
C ASN A 142 -0.50 5.28 -3.47
N SER A 143 0.25 5.85 -2.52
CA SER A 143 0.02 5.58 -1.09
C SER A 143 -1.33 6.13 -0.63
N GLU A 144 -1.73 7.32 -1.09
CA GLU A 144 -3.03 7.91 -0.79
C GLU A 144 -4.18 7.09 -1.40
N LEU A 145 -4.03 6.68 -2.67
CA LEU A 145 -5.00 5.81 -3.34
C LEU A 145 -5.17 4.48 -2.59
N ALA A 146 -4.07 3.83 -2.18
CA ALA A 146 -4.13 2.58 -1.43
C ALA A 146 -4.90 2.73 -0.10
N LYS A 147 -4.66 3.79 0.65
CA LYS A 147 -5.39 4.07 1.90
C LYS A 147 -6.88 4.32 1.64
N ALA A 148 -7.21 5.06 0.57
CA ALA A 148 -8.59 5.31 0.19
C ALA A 148 -9.30 4.01 -0.21
N THR A 149 -8.65 3.13 -0.98
CA THR A 149 -9.21 1.83 -1.35
C THR A 149 -9.43 0.92 -0.15
N ASP A 150 -8.50 0.89 0.80
CA ASP A 150 -8.64 0.10 2.03
C ASP A 150 -9.82 0.58 2.87
N LEU A 151 -9.96 1.90 3.03
CA LEU A 151 -11.07 2.50 3.75
C LEU A 151 -12.42 2.21 3.06
N LEU A 152 -12.48 2.36 1.73
CA LEU A 152 -13.68 2.05 0.96
C LEU A 152 -14.06 0.57 1.08
N SER A 153 -13.08 -0.32 1.01
CA SER A 153 -13.28 -1.76 1.20
C SER A 153 -13.80 -2.07 2.61
N HIS A 154 -13.24 -1.42 3.62
CA HIS A 154 -13.67 -1.58 5.00
C HIS A 154 -15.14 -1.13 5.19
N ILE A 155 -15.50 0.06 4.73
CA ILE A 155 -16.87 0.59 4.81
C ILE A 155 -17.86 -0.27 4.01
N ALA A 156 -17.43 -0.81 2.86
CA ALA A 156 -18.27 -1.66 2.04
C ALA A 156 -18.64 -3.01 2.71
N HIS A 157 -17.85 -3.48 3.68
CA HIS A 157 -18.00 -4.82 4.27
C HIS A 157 -18.20 -4.83 5.80
N HIS A 158 -18.10 -3.68 6.48
CA HIS A 158 -18.28 -3.56 7.93
C HIS A 158 -19.33 -2.52 8.31
N ASP A 159 -19.99 -2.76 9.44
CA ASP A 159 -20.88 -1.81 10.09
C ASP A 159 -20.06 -0.69 10.74
N HIS A 160 -20.38 0.56 10.40
CA HIS A 160 -19.58 1.72 10.82
C HIS A 160 -19.54 1.94 12.33
N LEU A 161 -20.51 1.41 13.08
CA LEU A 161 -20.63 1.63 14.51
C LEU A 161 -19.95 0.52 15.31
N THR A 162 -20.24 -0.74 14.97
CA THR A 162 -19.81 -1.93 15.73
C THR A 162 -18.56 -2.59 15.16
N ASN A 163 -18.14 -2.21 13.95
CA ASN A 163 -17.05 -2.84 13.19
C ASN A 163 -17.27 -4.32 12.85
N LEU A 164 -18.46 -4.87 13.17
CA LEU A 164 -18.85 -6.20 12.74
C LEU A 164 -19.07 -6.22 11.22
N PRO A 165 -18.99 -7.39 10.57
CA PRO A 165 -19.52 -7.61 9.24
C PRO A 165 -20.88 -6.93 9.04
N ASN A 166 -21.03 -6.18 7.96
CA ASN A 166 -22.31 -5.61 7.56
C ASN A 166 -23.15 -6.64 6.81
N ARG A 167 -24.36 -6.24 6.39
CA ARG A 167 -25.27 -7.08 5.59
C ARG A 167 -24.59 -7.72 4.37
N LYS A 168 -23.77 -6.97 3.63
CA LYS A 168 -23.09 -7.49 2.43
C LYS A 168 -22.11 -8.61 2.78
N ARG A 169 -21.19 -8.35 3.71
CA ARG A 169 -20.19 -9.33 4.15
C ARG A 169 -20.83 -10.56 4.80
N PHE A 170 -21.91 -10.35 5.56
CA PHE A 170 -22.71 -11.44 6.12
C PHE A 170 -23.25 -12.39 5.04
N HIS A 171 -23.87 -11.86 3.98
CA HIS A 171 -24.40 -12.69 2.90
C HIS A 171 -23.29 -13.51 2.20
N GLU A 172 -22.14 -12.88 1.93
CA GLU A 172 -20.98 -13.57 1.35
C GLU A 172 -20.48 -14.71 2.26
N GLN A 173 -20.38 -14.46 3.56
CA GLN A 173 -19.94 -15.46 4.54
C GLN A 173 -20.96 -16.58 4.78
N LEU A 174 -22.25 -16.27 4.74
CA LEU A 174 -23.31 -17.27 4.83
C LEU A 174 -23.29 -18.18 3.61
N GLN A 175 -23.19 -17.62 2.40
CA GLN A 175 -23.09 -18.41 1.18
C GLN A 175 -21.89 -19.36 1.23
N GLN A 176 -20.70 -18.87 1.60
CA GLN A 176 -19.51 -19.71 1.74
C GLN A 176 -19.67 -20.82 2.79
N SER A 177 -20.37 -20.52 3.89
CA SER A 177 -20.61 -21.50 4.95
C SER A 177 -21.57 -22.60 4.51
N LEU A 178 -22.61 -22.24 3.75
CA LEU A 178 -23.57 -23.20 3.16
C LEU A 178 -22.91 -24.07 2.09
N ASP A 179 -22.10 -23.48 1.21
CA ASP A 179 -21.38 -24.22 0.16
C ASP A 179 -20.48 -25.30 0.78
N ARG A 180 -19.67 -24.93 1.79
CA ARG A 180 -18.82 -25.88 2.53
C ARG A 180 -19.61 -26.95 3.27
N ALA A 181 -20.75 -26.58 3.84
CA ALA A 181 -21.63 -27.50 4.54
C ALA A 181 -22.25 -28.53 3.61
N LYS A 182 -22.66 -28.11 2.40
CA LYS A 182 -23.19 -28.99 1.35
C LYS A 182 -22.14 -29.99 0.87
N GLU A 183 -20.89 -29.55 0.71
CA GLU A 183 -19.77 -30.43 0.31
C GLU A 183 -19.39 -31.45 1.39
N GLN A 184 -19.42 -31.05 2.66
CA GLN A 184 -18.92 -31.86 3.77
C GLN A 184 -20.01 -32.60 4.57
N GLY A 185 -21.29 -32.35 4.25
CA GLY A 185 -22.43 -32.88 5.00
C GLY A 185 -22.55 -32.32 6.42
N HIS A 186 -21.99 -31.13 6.66
CA HIS A 186 -22.03 -30.48 7.98
C HIS A 186 -23.31 -29.67 8.17
N LEU A 187 -23.68 -29.44 9.43
CA LEU A 187 -24.78 -28.56 9.78
C LEU A 187 -24.28 -27.11 9.96
N VAL A 188 -25.13 -26.15 9.62
CA VAL A 188 -24.90 -24.72 9.88
C VAL A 188 -26.11 -24.16 10.59
N ALA A 189 -25.93 -23.50 11.73
CA ALA A 189 -27.01 -22.76 12.37
C ALA A 189 -26.90 -21.27 12.07
N LEU A 190 -28.04 -20.66 11.78
CA LEU A 190 -28.22 -19.23 11.66
C LEU A 190 -29.06 -18.75 12.85
N LEU A 191 -28.52 -17.79 13.59
CA LEU A 191 -29.19 -17.13 14.70
C LEU A 191 -29.52 -15.70 14.28
N PHE A 192 -30.77 -15.31 14.41
CA PHE A 192 -31.24 -13.95 14.24
C PHE A 192 -31.57 -13.36 15.61
N LEU A 193 -30.96 -12.25 15.97
CA LEU A 193 -31.03 -11.65 17.30
C LEU A 193 -31.55 -10.22 17.20
N ASP A 194 -32.51 -9.88 18.04
CA ASP A 194 -33.01 -8.52 18.20
C ASP A 194 -32.98 -8.11 19.66
N LEU A 195 -32.49 -6.91 19.93
CA LEU A 195 -32.34 -6.40 21.29
C LEU A 195 -33.67 -5.86 21.82
N ASP A 196 -34.21 -6.54 22.83
CA ASP A 196 -35.49 -6.20 23.42
C ASP A 196 -35.42 -4.85 24.13
N GLY A 197 -36.26 -3.90 23.68
CA GLY A 197 -36.38 -2.61 24.36
C GLY A 197 -35.26 -1.61 24.04
N PHE A 198 -34.44 -1.88 23.02
CA PHE A 198 -33.39 -0.95 22.58
C PHE A 198 -33.94 0.45 22.25
N LYS A 199 -35.11 0.52 21.60
CA LYS A 199 -35.79 1.81 21.34
C LYS A 199 -36.06 2.61 22.63
N GLN A 200 -36.48 1.94 23.71
CA GLN A 200 -36.74 2.60 24.99
C GLN A 200 -35.44 3.15 25.61
N VAL A 201 -34.32 2.44 25.43
CA VAL A 201 -33.00 2.94 25.85
C VAL A 201 -32.62 4.21 25.08
N ASN A 202 -32.82 4.22 23.75
CA ASN A 202 -32.58 5.42 22.94
C ASN A 202 -33.47 6.59 23.37
N ASP A 203 -34.76 6.33 23.62
CA ASP A 203 -35.72 7.36 24.00
C ASP A 203 -35.42 7.91 25.42
N ALA A 204 -34.94 7.07 26.34
CA ALA A 204 -34.67 7.46 27.73
C ALA A 204 -33.26 8.06 27.97
N HIS A 205 -32.26 7.63 27.19
CA HIS A 205 -30.85 7.96 27.43
C HIS A 205 -30.14 8.60 26.23
N GLY A 206 -30.84 8.76 25.11
CA GLY A 206 -30.31 9.36 23.89
C GLY A 206 -29.51 8.38 23.03
N HIS A 207 -29.36 8.74 21.76
CA HIS A 207 -28.72 7.88 20.74
C HIS A 207 -27.24 7.58 21.04
N GLN A 208 -26.50 8.46 21.69
CA GLN A 208 -25.08 8.22 22.02
C GLN A 208 -24.90 7.05 23.01
N VAL A 209 -25.82 6.92 23.97
CA VAL A 209 -25.83 5.80 24.93
C VAL A 209 -26.27 4.52 24.22
N GLY A 210 -27.27 4.59 23.34
CA GLY A 210 -27.65 3.46 22.49
C GLY A 210 -26.53 2.96 21.60
N ASP A 211 -25.79 3.86 20.97
CA ASP A 211 -24.63 3.54 20.14
C ASP A 211 -23.52 2.83 20.95
N SER A 212 -23.29 3.31 22.17
CA SER A 212 -22.35 2.69 23.11
C SER A 212 -22.81 1.30 23.57
N LEU A 213 -24.12 1.14 23.77
CA LEU A 213 -24.74 -0.15 24.07
C LEU A 213 -24.56 -1.14 22.91
N LEU A 214 -24.80 -0.71 21.67
CA LEU A 214 -24.61 -1.56 20.48
C LEU A 214 -23.15 -2.01 20.33
N LYS A 215 -22.17 -1.13 20.59
CA LYS A 215 -20.74 -1.50 20.61
C LYS A 215 -20.43 -2.53 21.69
N ALA A 216 -20.99 -2.35 22.89
CA ALA A 216 -20.78 -3.29 24.00
C ALA A 216 -21.44 -4.65 23.73
N VAL A 217 -22.64 -4.66 23.15
CA VAL A 217 -23.33 -5.88 22.70
C VAL A 217 -22.49 -6.61 21.66
N ALA A 218 -22.02 -5.90 20.63
CA ALA A 218 -21.15 -6.46 19.60
C ALA A 218 -19.92 -7.14 20.21
N GLN A 219 -19.22 -6.45 21.13
CA GLN A 219 -18.05 -7.01 21.81
C GLN A 219 -18.39 -8.25 22.65
N ARG A 220 -19.52 -8.25 23.38
CA ARG A 220 -19.95 -9.41 24.16
C ARG A 220 -20.29 -10.60 23.28
N LEU A 221 -20.96 -10.38 22.15
CA LEU A 221 -21.27 -11.42 21.17
C LEU A 221 -19.99 -12.02 20.58
N THR A 222 -19.05 -11.18 20.14
CA THR A 222 -17.76 -11.65 19.60
C THR A 222 -16.96 -12.44 20.63
N ASN A 223 -16.94 -12.03 21.91
CA ASN A 223 -16.22 -12.74 22.97
C ASN A 223 -16.91 -14.04 23.40
N CYS A 224 -18.23 -14.16 23.20
CA CYS A 224 -19.00 -15.34 23.56
C CYS A 224 -18.78 -16.50 22.57
N LEU A 225 -18.48 -16.17 21.32
CA LEU A 225 -18.37 -17.09 20.21
C LEU A 225 -16.91 -17.49 19.91
N ARG A 226 -16.72 -18.61 19.23
CA ARG A 226 -15.38 -19.07 18.79
C ARG A 226 -14.97 -18.34 17.51
N SER A 227 -13.67 -18.38 17.19
CA SER A 227 -13.11 -17.72 16.01
C SER A 227 -13.69 -18.18 14.66
N SER A 228 -14.26 -19.38 14.60
CA SER A 228 -14.93 -19.89 13.39
C SER A 228 -16.36 -19.39 13.23
N ASP A 229 -16.99 -18.90 14.31
CA ASP A 229 -18.34 -18.36 14.26
C ASP A 229 -18.28 -16.90 13.78
N ILE A 230 -19.33 -16.48 13.09
CA ILE A 230 -19.42 -15.15 12.51
C ILE A 230 -20.55 -14.40 13.19
N VAL A 231 -20.31 -13.15 13.60
CA VAL A 231 -21.36 -12.22 14.03
C VAL A 231 -21.39 -11.07 13.06
N ALA A 232 -22.58 -10.65 12.66
CA ALA A 232 -22.80 -9.49 11.82
C ALA A 232 -23.91 -8.61 12.42
N ARG A 233 -23.91 -7.33 12.07
CA ARG A 233 -25.01 -6.41 12.37
C ARG A 233 -25.68 -6.01 11.07
N LEU A 234 -26.98 -6.26 10.96
CA LEU A 234 -27.74 -5.99 9.73
C LEU A 234 -28.31 -4.57 9.67
N GLY A 235 -28.40 -3.90 10.83
CA GLY A 235 -28.89 -2.54 11.00
C GLY A 235 -29.64 -2.39 12.33
N GLY A 236 -29.78 -1.16 12.84
CA GLY A 236 -30.55 -0.92 14.07
C GLY A 236 -30.06 -1.75 15.26
N ASP A 237 -30.96 -2.51 15.86
CA ASP A 237 -30.77 -3.47 16.96
C ASP A 237 -30.68 -4.93 16.49
N GLU A 238 -30.59 -5.18 15.18
CA GLU A 238 -30.58 -6.52 14.60
C GLU A 238 -29.14 -7.05 14.42
N PHE A 239 -28.85 -8.15 15.09
CA PHE A 239 -27.61 -8.91 14.95
C PHE A 239 -27.91 -10.29 14.39
N VAL A 240 -26.97 -10.86 13.66
CA VAL A 240 -27.06 -12.24 13.17
C VAL A 240 -25.77 -12.96 13.48
N ALA A 241 -25.86 -14.25 13.78
CA ALA A 241 -24.70 -15.10 13.99
C ALA A 241 -24.80 -16.37 13.13
N ILE A 242 -23.68 -16.74 12.50
CA ILE A 242 -23.52 -17.96 11.72
C ILE A 242 -22.62 -18.89 12.53
N LEU A 243 -23.12 -20.09 12.84
CA LEU A 243 -22.38 -21.14 13.52
C LEU A 243 -22.11 -22.27 12.50
N PRO A 244 -20.95 -22.25 11.82
CA PRO A 244 -20.61 -23.28 10.84
C PRO A 244 -20.16 -24.58 11.54
N ASN A 245 -20.36 -25.72 10.89
CA ASN A 245 -19.89 -27.03 11.36
C ASN A 245 -20.31 -27.33 12.82
N ILE A 246 -21.61 -27.29 13.06
CA ILE A 246 -22.17 -27.68 14.36
C ILE A 246 -22.39 -29.20 14.40
N PRO A 247 -22.10 -29.86 15.53
CA PRO A 247 -22.26 -31.32 15.64
C PRO A 247 -23.73 -31.72 15.87
N SER A 248 -24.55 -30.84 16.44
CA SER A 248 -25.97 -31.11 16.73
C SER A 248 -26.72 -29.82 17.10
N ALA A 249 -28.05 -29.86 17.01
CA ALA A 249 -28.92 -28.78 17.48
C ALA A 249 -28.75 -28.48 18.98
N ALA A 250 -28.42 -29.48 19.80
CA ALA A 250 -28.13 -29.28 21.22
C ALA A 250 -26.88 -28.41 21.47
N ALA A 251 -25.89 -28.44 20.56
CA ALA A 251 -24.75 -27.53 20.63
C ALA A 251 -25.18 -26.08 20.38
N VAL A 252 -26.13 -25.86 19.46
CA VAL A 252 -26.70 -24.54 19.18
C VAL A 252 -27.45 -24.00 20.39
N CYS A 253 -28.23 -24.83 21.09
CA CYS A 253 -28.90 -24.43 22.33
C CYS A 253 -27.90 -23.90 23.35
N ARG A 254 -26.81 -24.63 23.62
CA ARG A 254 -25.79 -24.19 24.59
C ARG A 254 -25.16 -22.85 24.22
N VAL A 255 -24.85 -22.65 22.93
CA VAL A 255 -24.30 -21.37 22.45
C VAL A 255 -25.33 -20.25 22.61
N THR A 256 -26.58 -20.51 22.27
CA THR A 256 -27.67 -19.53 22.35
C THR A 256 -27.97 -19.13 23.80
N GLU A 257 -28.04 -20.10 24.71
CA GLU A 257 -28.21 -19.87 26.16
C GLU A 257 -27.04 -19.05 26.71
N LYS A 258 -25.80 -19.37 26.31
CA LYS A 258 -24.61 -18.60 26.69
C LYS A 258 -24.71 -17.15 26.20
N ILE A 259 -25.18 -16.92 24.97
CA ILE A 259 -25.42 -15.56 24.45
C ILE A 259 -26.44 -14.82 25.30
N LEU A 260 -27.62 -15.41 25.55
CA LEU A 260 -28.67 -14.80 26.36
C LEU A 260 -28.19 -14.44 27.77
N LEU A 261 -27.51 -15.37 28.44
CA LEU A 261 -26.94 -15.14 29.77
C LEU A 261 -25.92 -14.00 29.76
N THR A 262 -25.09 -13.91 28.72
CA THR A 262 -24.05 -12.86 28.60
C THR A 262 -24.66 -11.49 28.29
N LEU A 263 -25.72 -11.44 27.47
CA LEU A 263 -26.42 -10.20 27.15
C LEU A 263 -27.26 -9.69 28.33
N ASN A 264 -27.85 -10.58 29.14
CA ASN A 264 -28.61 -10.20 30.33
C ASN A 264 -27.78 -9.61 31.46
N GLN A 265 -26.45 -9.74 31.43
CA GLN A 265 -25.59 -9.07 32.40
C GLN A 265 -25.73 -7.55 32.27
N SER A 266 -25.77 -6.83 33.38
CA SER A 266 -25.87 -5.36 33.33
C SER A 266 -24.70 -4.74 32.56
N PHE A 267 -25.00 -3.74 31.75
CA PHE A 267 -24.03 -2.87 31.11
C PHE A 267 -23.86 -1.61 31.95
N MET A 268 -22.61 -1.27 32.27
CA MET A 268 -22.29 -0.08 33.05
C MET A 268 -21.91 1.05 32.09
N PHE A 269 -22.73 2.10 32.04
CA PHE A 269 -22.45 3.32 31.27
C PHE A 269 -22.61 4.53 32.17
N GLU A 270 -21.58 5.37 32.27
CA GLU A 270 -21.60 6.60 33.09
C GLU A 270 -22.07 6.37 34.55
N GLY A 271 -21.73 5.21 35.14
CA GLY A 271 -22.13 4.84 36.50
C GLY A 271 -23.56 4.32 36.66
N LYS A 272 -24.34 4.20 35.56
CA LYS A 272 -25.68 3.60 35.55
C LYS A 272 -25.63 2.16 35.05
N ALA A 273 -26.30 1.26 35.75
CA ALA A 273 -26.50 -0.11 35.33
C ALA A 273 -27.72 -0.19 34.41
N MET A 274 -27.52 -0.66 33.18
CA MET A 274 -28.59 -0.89 32.21
C MET A 274 -28.68 -2.38 31.92
N SER A 275 -29.88 -2.94 31.89
CA SER A 275 -30.13 -4.32 31.47
C SER A 275 -30.89 -4.31 30.16
N ILE A 276 -30.39 -5.06 29.18
CA ILE A 276 -31.12 -5.36 27.94
C ILE A 276 -31.19 -6.87 27.80
N SER A 277 -32.26 -7.36 27.18
CA SER A 277 -32.37 -8.77 26.78
C SER A 277 -32.36 -8.88 25.26
N ALA A 278 -32.30 -10.11 24.75
CA ALA A 278 -32.43 -10.36 23.33
C ALA A 278 -33.46 -11.45 23.07
N SER A 279 -34.18 -11.31 21.97
CA SER A 279 -35.01 -12.35 21.39
C SER A 279 -34.24 -13.01 20.24
N ILE A 280 -34.11 -14.33 20.27
CA ILE A 280 -33.29 -15.07 19.29
C ILE A 280 -34.14 -16.07 18.49
N GLY A 281 -34.05 -16.00 17.17
CA GLY A 281 -34.60 -17.00 16.25
C GLY A 281 -33.51 -17.87 15.68
N ILE A 282 -33.76 -19.18 15.60
CA ILE A 282 -32.77 -20.15 15.16
C ILE A 282 -33.33 -20.94 13.97
N SER A 283 -32.53 -21.03 12.90
CA SER A 283 -32.74 -21.97 11.79
C SER A 283 -31.47 -22.79 11.56
N ILE A 284 -31.63 -24.05 11.13
CA ILE A 284 -30.53 -24.99 10.91
C ILE A 284 -30.56 -25.48 9.46
N TYR A 285 -29.46 -25.31 8.74
CA TYR A 285 -29.24 -25.94 7.44
C TYR A 285 -28.64 -27.33 7.60
N PRO A 286 -29.08 -28.34 6.82
CA PRO A 286 -30.15 -28.28 5.80
C PRO A 286 -31.55 -28.67 6.33
N ILE A 287 -31.76 -28.69 7.66
CA ILE A 287 -33.00 -29.20 8.28
C ILE A 287 -34.20 -28.31 7.99
N ASP A 288 -34.01 -27.00 8.07
CA ASP A 288 -35.09 -26.02 7.94
C ASP A 288 -35.19 -25.44 6.52
N CYS A 289 -34.17 -25.59 5.66
CA CYS A 289 -34.23 -25.07 4.29
C CYS A 289 -35.24 -25.86 3.42
N PHE A 290 -36.05 -25.13 2.64
CA PHE A 290 -36.85 -25.75 1.59
C PHE A 290 -35.92 -26.22 0.47
N ALA A 291 -35.92 -27.51 0.17
CA ALA A 291 -35.27 -28.05 -1.02
C ALA A 291 -36.10 -27.64 -2.25
N GLY A 292 -35.67 -26.59 -2.94
CA GLY A 292 -35.99 -26.42 -4.35
C GLY A 292 -35.34 -27.53 -5.16
N SER A 293 -36.01 -27.95 -6.23
CA SER A 293 -35.64 -29.03 -7.16
C SER A 293 -34.18 -28.97 -7.65
N GLU A 294 -33.62 -30.13 -8.01
CA GLU A 294 -32.31 -30.43 -8.62
C GLU A 294 -31.15 -29.39 -8.57
N PRO A 295 -29.95 -29.77 -8.10
CA PRO A 295 -28.84 -28.84 -7.87
C PRO A 295 -28.25 -28.30 -9.18
N GLY A 296 -28.38 -27.00 -9.46
CA GLY A 296 -27.72 -26.43 -10.65
C GLY A 296 -27.62 -24.92 -10.77
N GLU A 297 -28.59 -24.13 -10.28
CA GLU A 297 -28.65 -22.71 -10.64
C GLU A 297 -28.25 -21.74 -9.52
N LYS A 298 -27.63 -20.61 -9.90
CA LYS A 298 -27.26 -19.50 -9.01
C LYS A 298 -28.51 -18.92 -8.28
N THR A 299 -29.67 -19.07 -8.90
CA THR A 299 -31.00 -18.68 -8.40
C THR A 299 -31.42 -19.49 -7.18
N GLU A 300 -31.17 -20.81 -7.16
CA GLU A 300 -31.51 -21.71 -6.06
C GLU A 300 -30.76 -21.35 -4.77
N ARG A 301 -29.48 -20.96 -4.88
CA ARG A 301 -28.63 -20.63 -3.72
C ARG A 301 -29.12 -19.38 -2.98
N GLU A 302 -29.50 -18.36 -3.75
CA GLU A 302 -30.08 -17.16 -3.15
C GLU A 302 -31.42 -17.45 -2.49
N GLU A 303 -32.24 -18.33 -3.08
CA GLU A 303 -33.52 -18.77 -2.52
C GLU A 303 -33.35 -19.58 -1.24
N GLU A 304 -32.39 -20.51 -1.19
CA GLU A 304 -32.02 -21.27 0.02
C GLU A 304 -31.60 -20.33 1.16
N MET A 305 -30.71 -19.37 0.87
CA MET A 305 -30.25 -18.39 1.85
C MET A 305 -31.38 -17.48 2.34
N LYS A 306 -32.20 -16.95 1.43
CA LYS A 306 -33.36 -16.10 1.76
C LYS A 306 -34.37 -16.87 2.61
N SER A 307 -34.59 -18.14 2.29
CA SER A 307 -35.46 -19.04 3.04
C SER A 307 -34.96 -19.23 4.47
N LEU A 308 -33.68 -19.58 4.65
CA LEU A 308 -33.07 -19.79 5.97
C LEU A 308 -33.13 -18.52 6.84
N LEU A 309 -32.90 -17.35 6.25
CA LEU A 309 -33.01 -16.04 6.89
C LEU A 309 -34.45 -15.74 7.34
N ASN A 310 -35.42 -15.90 6.44
CA ASN A 310 -36.83 -15.65 6.72
C ASN A 310 -37.37 -16.57 7.83
N GLN A 311 -36.87 -17.81 7.89
CA GLN A 311 -37.21 -18.76 8.93
C GLN A 311 -36.63 -18.39 10.30
N ALA A 312 -35.37 -17.95 10.34
CA ALA A 312 -34.76 -17.45 11.56
C ALA A 312 -35.49 -16.20 12.08
N ASP A 313 -35.83 -15.26 11.19
CA ASP A 313 -36.60 -14.06 11.54
C ASP A 313 -38.00 -14.41 12.07
N THR A 314 -38.71 -15.33 11.40
CA THR A 314 -40.01 -15.83 11.87
C THR A 314 -39.91 -16.47 13.26
N ALA A 315 -38.85 -17.23 13.52
CA ALA A 315 -38.61 -17.84 14.82
C ALA A 315 -38.31 -16.77 15.89
N MET A 316 -37.51 -15.76 15.56
CA MET A 316 -37.22 -14.64 16.46
C MET A 316 -38.50 -13.87 16.83
N TYR A 317 -39.37 -13.61 15.85
CA TYR A 317 -40.65 -12.96 16.11
C TYR A 317 -41.57 -13.80 17.04
N ARG A 318 -41.51 -15.13 16.95
CA ARG A 318 -42.18 -16.02 17.93
C ARG A 318 -41.57 -15.87 19.32
N ALA A 319 -40.24 -15.81 19.45
CA ALA A 319 -39.58 -15.57 20.73
C ALA A 319 -40.03 -14.24 21.36
N LYS A 320 -40.14 -13.16 20.58
CA LYS A 320 -40.69 -11.87 21.06
C LYS A 320 -42.10 -12.00 21.62
N LYS A 321 -42.97 -12.81 20.98
CA LYS A 321 -44.35 -13.06 21.44
C LYS A 321 -44.43 -13.94 22.68
N MET A 322 -43.42 -14.78 22.94
CA MET A 322 -43.37 -15.70 24.09
C MET A 322 -42.93 -15.04 25.40
N GLY A 323 -42.68 -13.72 25.40
CA GLY A 323 -42.31 -12.97 26.60
C GLY A 323 -40.94 -12.31 26.54
N LYS A 324 -40.26 -12.31 25.38
CA LYS A 324 -38.91 -11.77 25.18
C LYS A 324 -37.85 -12.50 26.00
N ASN A 325 -36.58 -12.11 25.88
CA ASN A 325 -35.47 -12.75 26.59
C ASN A 325 -35.41 -14.29 26.44
N CYS A 326 -35.69 -14.79 25.24
CA CYS A 326 -35.75 -16.21 24.97
C CYS A 326 -35.35 -16.51 23.54
N TYR A 327 -35.25 -17.80 23.22
CA TYR A 327 -34.98 -18.24 21.87
C TYR A 327 -36.07 -19.18 21.36
N ALA A 328 -36.25 -19.24 20.05
CA ALA A 328 -37.13 -20.20 19.40
C ALA A 328 -36.48 -20.78 18.14
N PHE A 329 -36.70 -22.07 17.91
CA PHE A 329 -36.37 -22.71 16.64
C PHE A 329 -37.50 -22.48 15.64
N PHE A 330 -37.18 -22.44 14.35
CA PHE A 330 -38.18 -22.36 13.30
C PHE A 330 -39.06 -23.62 13.24
N SER A 331 -38.43 -24.80 13.35
CA SER A 331 -39.12 -26.09 13.21
C SER A 331 -40.22 -26.30 14.27
N PRO A 332 -41.45 -26.68 13.88
CA PRO A 332 -42.52 -27.03 14.81
C PRO A 332 -42.37 -28.44 15.42
N ARG A 333 -41.37 -29.24 15.02
CA ARG A 333 -41.29 -30.65 15.41
C ARG A 333 -40.03 -30.93 16.23
N SER A 334 -40.27 -31.13 17.53
CA SER A 334 -39.41 -31.79 18.52
C SER A 334 -38.00 -31.22 18.73
N LEU A 335 -37.89 -30.15 19.52
CA LEU A 335 -36.82 -29.96 20.51
C LEU A 335 -37.37 -29.06 21.62
N ARG A 336 -38.22 -29.61 22.49
CA ARG A 336 -38.60 -28.93 23.74
C ARG A 336 -37.33 -28.81 24.61
N PRO A 337 -36.96 -27.61 25.10
CA PRO A 337 -36.07 -27.54 26.26
C PRO A 337 -36.83 -28.10 27.48
N PRO A 338 -36.14 -28.73 28.46
CA PRO A 338 -36.78 -28.98 29.75
C PRO A 338 -37.17 -27.63 30.35
N LEU A 339 -38.45 -27.49 30.72
CA LEU A 339 -38.94 -26.43 31.58
C LEU A 339 -38.08 -26.42 32.85
N ILE A 340 -37.20 -25.45 33.01
CA ILE A 340 -36.65 -25.09 34.32
C ILE A 340 -37.49 -23.90 34.80
N PHE A 341 -38.54 -24.23 35.56
CA PHE A 341 -39.03 -23.36 36.62
C PHE A 341 -37.93 -23.31 37.69
N LEU A 342 -37.50 -22.11 38.06
CA LEU A 342 -37.38 -21.63 39.44
C LEU A 342 -37.14 -20.13 39.45
#